data_AF-X1R264-F1
#
_entry.id   AF-X1R264-F1
#
_cell.length_a   1.000
_cell.length_b   1.000
_cell.length_c   1.000
_cell.angle_alpha   90.00
_cell.angle_beta   90.00
_cell.angle_gamma   90.00
#
_symmetry.space_group_name_H-M   'P 1'
#
loop_
_entity.id
_entity.type
_entity.pdbx_description
1 polymer ?
#
loop_
_entity_poly.entity_id
_entity_poly.type
_entity_poly.pdbx_seq_one_letter_code
_entity_poly.pdbx_strand_id
1 'polypeptide(L)'
;RTSSKDGLKMESMETIIDSIPSVKAAHQVQAVSIGFDGKLYVNVGDGMIEPKVAQDDNDLRGKILRMNFDGSIPEDNPNPRSLVYAKGFRNPFGAVWRKIDQALYISDNGPNQDDRIAKVEAGKNY
;
A
#
# COMPACT_ATOMS: atom_id res chain seq x y z
N ARG A 1 -3.50 -12.75 -6.91
CA ARG A 1 -2.51 -12.95 -7.99
C ARG A 1 -3.22 -13.47 -9.24
N THR A 2 -2.88 -12.94 -10.41
CA THR A 2 -3.36 -13.44 -11.70
C THR A 2 -2.19 -14.03 -12.48
N SER A 3 -2.45 -15.05 -13.30
CA SER A 3 -1.46 -15.61 -14.24
C SER A 3 -2.02 -15.65 -15.65
N SER A 4 -1.16 -15.52 -16.64
CA SER A 4 -1.52 -15.53 -18.06
C SER A 4 -0.33 -16.00 -18.89
N LYS A 5 -0.57 -16.82 -19.92
CA LYS A 5 0.47 -17.19 -20.90
C LYS A 5 0.76 -16.09 -21.90
N ASP A 6 -0.25 -15.30 -22.27
CA ASP A 6 -0.17 -14.27 -23.32
C ASP A 6 -0.27 -12.84 -22.77
N GLY A 7 -0.62 -12.67 -21.50
CA GLY A 7 -0.88 -11.37 -20.87
C GLY A 7 -2.24 -10.77 -21.22
N LEU A 8 -3.07 -11.47 -22.00
CA LEU A 8 -4.37 -10.99 -22.49
C LEU A 8 -5.54 -11.69 -21.78
N LYS A 9 -5.35 -12.92 -21.30
CA LYS A 9 -6.38 -13.68 -20.57
C LYS A 9 -5.88 -14.18 -19.22
N MET A 10 -6.69 -13.96 -18.18
CA MET A 10 -6.45 -14.53 -16.86
C MET A 10 -6.75 -16.03 -16.88
N GLU A 11 -5.75 -16.85 -16.58
CA GLU A 11 -5.90 -18.31 -16.47
C GLU A 11 -6.35 -18.73 -15.07
N SER A 12 -5.84 -18.04 -14.04
CA SER A 12 -6.18 -18.30 -12.64
C SER A 12 -6.17 -17.02 -11.82
N MET A 13 -6.93 -17.05 -10.73
CA MET A 13 -7.02 -15.98 -9.74
C MET A 13 -6.87 -16.56 -8.35
N GLU A 14 -6.05 -15.91 -7.54
CA GLU A 14 -5.88 -16.21 -6.12
C GLU A 14 -6.05 -14.93 -5.31
N THR A 15 -6.73 -15.03 -4.18
CA THR A 15 -6.83 -13.93 -3.21
C THR A 15 -5.63 -13.99 -2.28
N ILE A 16 -4.82 -12.92 -2.27
CA ILE A 16 -3.65 -12.80 -1.38
C ILE A 16 -4.04 -12.14 -0.05
N ILE A 17 -4.89 -11.13 -0.13
CA ILE A 17 -5.47 -10.44 1.00
C ILE A 17 -6.91 -10.07 0.63
N ASP A 18 -7.79 -10.17 1.60
CA ASP A 18 -9.17 -9.69 1.51
C ASP A 18 -9.47 -8.74 2.66
N SER A 19 -10.74 -8.33 2.76
CA SER A 19 -11.25 -7.62 3.92
C SER A 19 -10.52 -6.29 4.25
N ILE A 20 -9.81 -5.70 3.28
CA ILE A 20 -9.28 -4.34 3.39
C ILE A 20 -10.49 -3.40 3.48
N PRO A 21 -10.60 -2.57 4.54
CA PRO A 21 -11.73 -1.67 4.70
C PRO A 21 -11.87 -0.74 3.50
N SER A 22 -13.09 -0.63 2.99
CA SER A 22 -13.44 0.21 1.87
C SER A 22 -14.76 0.93 2.17
N VAL A 23 -14.91 2.11 1.58
CA VAL A 23 -16.11 2.94 1.69
C VAL A 23 -16.58 3.32 0.30
N LYS A 24 -17.88 3.60 0.14
CA LYS A 24 -18.46 4.06 -1.14
C LYS A 24 -18.14 5.54 -1.39
N ALA A 25 -16.84 5.86 -1.51
CA ALA A 25 -16.30 7.19 -1.76
C ALA A 25 -15.03 7.10 -2.63
N ALA A 26 -14.01 7.93 -2.37
CA ALA A 26 -12.73 7.96 -3.09
C ALA A 26 -11.55 7.44 -2.22
N HIS A 27 -10.32 7.56 -2.71
CA HIS A 27 -9.07 7.19 -2.03
C HIS A 27 -9.00 5.72 -1.59
N GLN A 28 -9.12 4.80 -2.55
CA GLN A 28 -9.10 3.35 -2.31
C GLN A 28 -7.68 2.80 -2.50
N VAL A 29 -7.57 1.56 -3.01
CA VAL A 29 -6.28 1.00 -3.43
C VAL A 29 -5.84 1.68 -4.73
N GLN A 30 -4.62 2.20 -4.74
CA GLN A 30 -4.11 2.99 -5.87
C GLN A 30 -2.96 2.31 -6.62
N ALA A 31 -2.07 1.64 -5.90
CA ALA A 31 -0.90 1.02 -6.48
C ALA A 31 -0.59 -0.32 -5.81
N VAL A 32 -0.13 -1.27 -6.63
CA VAL A 32 0.40 -2.55 -6.21
C VAL A 32 1.75 -2.73 -6.88
N SER A 33 2.79 -3.04 -6.11
CA SER A 33 4.16 -3.16 -6.62
C SER A 33 4.95 -4.25 -5.91
N ILE A 34 6.04 -4.69 -6.53
CA ILE A 34 6.99 -5.63 -5.95
C ILE A 34 8.25 -4.85 -5.59
N GLY A 35 8.63 -4.89 -4.32
CA GLY A 35 9.85 -4.24 -3.83
C GLY A 35 11.12 -4.99 -4.27
N PHE A 36 12.27 -4.32 -4.16
CA PHE A 36 13.57 -4.95 -4.39
C PHE A 36 13.88 -6.06 -3.37
N ASP A 37 13.19 -6.07 -2.24
CA ASP A 37 13.22 -7.11 -1.21
C ASP A 37 12.33 -8.32 -1.55
N GLY A 38 11.68 -8.32 -2.72
CA GLY A 38 10.80 -9.40 -3.18
C GLY A 38 9.47 -9.47 -2.43
N LYS A 39 9.04 -8.40 -1.74
CA LYS A 39 7.74 -8.34 -1.08
C LYS A 39 6.72 -7.60 -1.92
N LEU A 40 5.44 -7.90 -1.67
CA LEU A 40 4.31 -7.19 -2.26
C LEU A 40 4.00 -5.96 -1.43
N TYR A 41 3.86 -4.81 -2.10
CA TYR A 41 3.46 -3.55 -1.49
C TYR A 41 2.14 -3.08 -2.07
N VAL A 42 1.24 -2.61 -1.20
CA VAL A 42 -0.08 -2.09 -1.59
C VAL A 42 -0.29 -0.71 -0.96
N ASN A 43 -0.57 0.27 -1.80
CA ASN A 43 -0.91 1.63 -1.38
C ASN A 43 -2.42 1.73 -1.17
N VAL A 44 -2.83 2.02 0.07
CA VAL A 44 -4.24 2.13 0.47
C VAL A 44 -4.51 3.54 0.98
N GLY A 45 -5.41 4.27 0.32
CA GLY A 45 -5.86 5.59 0.77
C GLY A 45 -6.75 5.54 2.02
N ASP A 46 -7.06 6.71 2.58
CA ASP A 46 -7.85 6.87 3.81
C ASP A 46 -9.37 6.64 3.62
N GLY A 47 -9.81 6.44 2.38
CA GLY A 47 -11.23 6.34 2.04
C GLY A 47 -11.98 7.67 2.00
N MET A 48 -11.29 8.82 2.02
CA MET A 48 -11.81 10.20 1.88
C MET A 48 -12.67 10.72 3.05
N ILE A 49 -13.51 9.87 3.65
CA ILE A 49 -14.57 10.30 4.58
C ILE A 49 -14.05 10.53 6.00
N GLU A 50 -13.09 9.72 6.47
CA GLU A 50 -12.68 9.71 7.87
C GLU A 50 -11.14 9.71 7.99
N PRO A 51 -10.46 10.87 7.82
CA PRO A 51 -8.99 10.92 7.73
C PRO A 51 -8.24 10.35 8.94
N LYS A 52 -8.86 10.34 10.13
CA LYS A 52 -8.25 9.77 11.35
C LYS A 52 -7.92 8.28 11.24
N VAL A 53 -8.54 7.55 10.31
CA VAL A 53 -8.26 6.12 10.07
C VAL A 53 -6.83 5.91 9.59
N ALA A 54 -6.23 6.92 8.92
CA ALA A 54 -4.83 6.88 8.51
C ALA A 54 -3.88 6.75 9.71
N GLN A 55 -4.31 7.21 10.89
CA GLN A 55 -3.53 7.17 12.14
C GLN A 55 -3.86 5.95 13.02
N ASP A 56 -5.02 5.31 12.83
CA ASP A 56 -5.41 4.09 13.54
C ASP A 56 -4.61 2.89 13.03
N ASP A 57 -3.94 2.18 13.94
CA ASP A 57 -3.11 1.02 13.62
C ASP A 57 -3.93 -0.26 13.38
N ASN A 58 -5.22 -0.25 13.74
CA ASN A 58 -6.15 -1.36 13.50
C ASN A 58 -6.92 -1.20 12.18
N ASP A 59 -6.76 -0.07 11.47
CA ASP A 59 -7.37 0.18 10.18
C ASP A 59 -6.29 0.17 9.08
N LEU A 60 -6.52 -0.61 8.02
CA LEU A 60 -5.59 -0.72 6.90
C LEU A 60 -5.69 0.44 5.89
N ARG A 61 -6.66 1.35 6.07
CA ARG A 61 -6.77 2.58 5.27
C ARG A 61 -5.72 3.62 5.66
N GLY A 62 -5.26 4.37 4.66
CA GLY A 62 -4.23 5.40 4.80
C GLY A 62 -2.84 4.83 5.10
N LYS A 63 -2.53 3.66 4.54
CA LYS A 63 -1.33 2.87 4.81
C LYS A 63 -0.60 2.48 3.52
N ILE A 64 0.70 2.23 3.66
CA ILE A 64 1.41 1.33 2.75
C ILE A 64 1.48 -0.02 3.45
N LEU A 65 0.94 -1.05 2.81
CA LEU A 65 1.01 -2.43 3.30
C LEU A 65 2.20 -3.14 2.67
N ARG A 66 2.83 -4.06 3.40
CA ARG A 66 3.91 -4.94 2.94
C ARG A 66 3.63 -6.38 3.36
N MET A 67 3.67 -7.30 2.40
CA MET A 67 3.35 -8.72 2.61
C MET A 67 4.20 -9.66 1.76
N ASN A 68 4.31 -10.92 2.18
CA ASN A 68 4.80 -11.99 1.33
C ASN A 68 3.77 -12.29 0.20
N PHE A 69 4.19 -13.01 -0.85
CA PHE A 69 3.30 -13.33 -1.97
C PHE A 69 2.14 -14.28 -1.62
N ASP A 70 2.21 -14.96 -0.49
CA ASP A 70 1.15 -15.78 0.08
C ASP A 70 0.22 -15.00 1.04
N GLY A 71 0.44 -13.69 1.19
CA GLY A 71 -0.33 -12.82 2.07
C GLY A 71 0.16 -12.79 3.51
N SER A 72 1.13 -13.64 3.88
CA SER A 72 1.69 -13.64 5.24
C SER A 72 2.48 -12.36 5.54
N ILE A 73 2.53 -12.00 6.82
CA ILE A 73 3.25 -10.83 7.31
C ILE A 73 4.75 -11.17 7.35
N PRO A 74 5.62 -10.38 6.69
CA PRO A 74 7.06 -10.58 6.77
C PRO A 74 7.55 -10.38 8.21
N GLU A 75 8.45 -11.24 8.68
CA GLU A 75 8.99 -11.18 10.04
C GLU A 75 9.77 -9.89 10.32
N ASP A 76 10.28 -9.25 9.26
CA ASP A 76 11.02 -7.99 9.29
C ASP A 76 10.14 -6.75 9.06
N ASN A 77 8.80 -6.88 9.13
CA ASN A 77 7.94 -5.70 9.15
C ASN A 77 8.16 -4.87 10.44
N PRO A 78 7.87 -3.55 10.42
CA PRO A 78 7.99 -2.68 11.60
C PRO A 78 7.24 -3.23 12.82
N ASN A 79 6.09 -3.85 12.58
CA ASN A 79 5.38 -4.68 13.54
C ASN A 79 5.18 -6.06 12.89
N PRO A 80 5.78 -7.14 13.42
CA PRO A 80 5.71 -8.48 12.82
C PRO A 80 4.30 -9.11 12.89
N ARG A 81 3.34 -8.43 13.51
CA ARG A 81 1.92 -8.84 13.57
C ARG A 81 1.01 -7.94 12.75
N SER A 82 1.56 -7.01 11.96
CA SER A 82 0.77 -6.12 11.10
C SER A 82 1.34 -6.07 9.68
N LEU A 83 0.45 -5.96 8.70
CA LEU A 83 0.80 -5.69 7.31
C LEU A 83 1.28 -4.25 7.10
N VAL A 84 1.04 -3.36 8.05
CA VAL A 84 1.38 -1.94 7.93
C VAL A 84 2.91 -1.75 7.89
N TYR A 85 3.39 -1.26 6.75
CA TYR A 85 4.78 -0.86 6.55
C TYR A 85 4.99 0.62 6.92
N ALA A 86 4.05 1.49 6.55
CA ALA A 86 4.04 2.91 6.90
C ALA A 86 2.59 3.41 6.96
N LYS A 87 2.35 4.51 7.69
CA LYS A 87 1.00 5.05 7.91
C LYS A 87 0.90 6.56 7.71
N GLY A 88 -0.33 7.09 7.74
CA GLY A 88 -0.61 8.52 7.69
C GLY A 88 -0.89 9.08 6.28
N PHE A 89 -1.10 8.21 5.30
CA PHE A 89 -1.36 8.66 3.93
C PHE A 89 -2.84 9.01 3.73
N ARG A 90 -3.09 10.03 2.91
CA ARG A 90 -4.46 10.40 2.52
C ARG A 90 -4.88 9.68 1.24
N ASN A 91 -4.15 9.93 0.16
CA ASN A 91 -4.41 9.35 -1.15
C ASN A 91 -3.07 9.07 -1.89
N PRO A 92 -2.33 8.02 -1.48
CA PRO A 92 -1.01 7.66 -2.04
C PRO A 92 -1.14 7.06 -3.45
N PHE A 93 -1.43 7.92 -4.42
CA PHE A 93 -1.88 7.57 -5.77
C PHE A 93 -0.79 6.97 -6.67
N GLY A 94 0.38 7.60 -6.71
CA GLY A 94 1.51 7.17 -7.52
C GLY A 94 2.52 6.38 -6.70
N ALA A 95 3.16 5.38 -7.31
CA ALA A 95 4.21 4.59 -6.68
C ALA A 95 5.30 4.21 -7.69
N VAL A 96 6.56 4.41 -7.33
CA VAL A 96 7.71 3.94 -8.11
C VAL A 96 8.85 3.50 -7.21
N TRP A 97 9.49 2.40 -7.58
CA TRP A 97 10.71 1.92 -6.94
C TRP A 97 11.93 2.52 -7.64
N ARG A 98 12.76 3.22 -6.89
CA ARG A 98 13.96 3.85 -7.42
C ARG A 98 15.15 2.91 -7.25
N LYS A 99 15.80 2.53 -8.35
CA LYS A 99 16.92 1.54 -8.36
C LYS A 99 18.13 1.96 -7.53
N ILE A 100 18.48 3.24 -7.53
CA ILE A 100 19.75 3.72 -6.93
C ILE A 100 19.82 3.49 -5.42
N ASP A 101 18.69 3.61 -4.72
CA ASP A 101 18.59 3.43 -3.27
C ASP A 101 17.55 2.39 -2.87
N GLN A 102 17.04 1.64 -3.85
CA GLN A 102 16.05 0.56 -3.70
C GLN A 102 14.82 0.97 -2.88
N ALA A 103 14.44 2.25 -2.93
CA ALA A 103 13.37 2.79 -2.10
C ALA A 103 12.08 3.02 -2.88
N LEU A 104 10.95 2.90 -2.18
CA LEU A 104 9.64 3.27 -2.69
C LEU A 104 9.45 4.78 -2.57
N TYR A 105 9.14 5.42 -3.69
CA TYR A 105 8.68 6.81 -3.75
C TYR A 105 7.21 6.84 -4.13
N ILE A 106 6.45 7.68 -3.46
CA ILE A 106 5.03 7.86 -3.74
C ILE A 106 4.67 9.32 -4.01
N SER A 107 3.58 9.53 -4.73
CA SER A 107 2.83 10.79 -4.71
C SER A 107 1.56 10.61 -3.89
N ASP A 108 1.38 11.43 -2.87
CA ASP A 108 0.23 11.42 -1.96
C ASP A 108 -0.54 12.72 -2.10
N ASN A 109 -1.81 12.63 -2.50
CA ASN A 109 -2.61 13.84 -2.71
C ASN A 109 -3.13 14.39 -1.39
N GLY A 110 -2.75 15.64 -1.11
CA GLY A 110 -3.24 16.41 0.01
C GLY A 110 -4.70 16.83 -0.19
N PRO A 111 -5.31 17.48 0.81
CA PRO A 111 -6.70 17.95 0.73
C PRO A 111 -6.87 19.06 -0.31
N ASN A 112 -6.88 20.33 0.10
CA ASN A 112 -7.00 21.47 -0.82
C ASN A 112 -5.63 21.96 -1.31
N GLN A 113 -4.56 21.47 -0.67
CA GLN A 113 -3.17 21.86 -0.80
C GLN A 113 -2.31 20.74 -0.19
N ASP A 114 -0.97 20.91 -0.20
CA ASP A 114 -0.02 20.02 0.46
C ASP A 114 0.05 18.61 -0.14
N ASP A 115 -0.01 18.52 -1.47
CA ASP A 115 0.45 17.33 -2.18
C ASP A 115 1.89 17.01 -1.81
N ARG A 116 2.19 15.73 -1.65
CA ARG A 116 3.50 15.27 -1.19
C ARG A 116 4.10 14.26 -2.13
N ILE A 117 5.39 14.44 -2.42
CA ILE A 117 6.26 13.35 -2.86
C ILE A 117 7.06 12.86 -1.67
N ALA A 118 6.99 11.57 -1.35
CA ALA A 118 7.66 11.01 -0.19
C ALA A 118 8.48 9.77 -0.56
N LYS A 119 9.69 9.67 -0.01
CA LYS A 119 10.38 8.39 0.16
C LYS A 119 9.69 7.67 1.32
N VAL A 120 9.13 6.49 1.08
CA VAL A 120 8.47 5.67 2.09
C VAL A 120 9.53 4.89 2.88
N GLU A 121 9.49 5.01 4.19
CA GLU A 121 10.40 4.36 5.12
C GLU A 121 9.60 3.51 6.13
N ALA A 122 10.19 2.37 6.49
CA ALA A 122 9.60 1.42 7.43
C ALA A 122 9.23 2.07 8.77
N GLY A 123 7.99 1.88 9.21
CA GLY A 123 7.47 2.33 10.51
C GLY A 123 7.22 3.83 10.62
N LYS A 124 7.46 4.61 9.56
CA LYS A 124 7.23 6.05 9.60
C LYS A 124 5.75 6.41 9.49
N ASN A 125 5.44 7.56 10.08
CA ASN A 125 4.15 8.22 10.00
C ASN A 125 4.30 9.48 9.15
N TYR A 126 3.37 9.64 8.22
CA TYR A 126 3.39 10.63 7.17
C TYR A 126 2.21 11.58 7.35
#